data_AF-A0A3D2KLY8-F1
#
_entry.id   AF-A0A3D2KLY8-F1
#
_cell.length_a   1.000
_cell.length_b   1.000
_cell.length_c   1.000
_cell.angle_alpha   90.00
_cell.angle_beta   90.00
_cell.angle_gamma   90.00
#
_symmetry.space_group_name_H-M   'P 1'
#
loop_
_entity.id
_entity.type
_entity.pdbx_description
1 polymer ?
#
loop_
_entity_poly.entity_id
_entity_poly.type
_entity_poly.pdbx_seq_one_letter_code
_entity_poly.pdbx_strand_id
1 'polypeptide(L)'
;MPERDRGEGPPDDEATLRWVQALKAQGWGYYRAAFTHGRELWEHALEAFRQAAALARETGNQRALVGVLSGEATVLRSTGTKEAIRRAVALYEEEIALLKTLGLEKQVPEALVNLALAYRDLATVEAAEAPAIEKGIEACREALESAKKADDPETQALAACTVGDLCLVMARLDLAEFREQHLKAAMAFYGQAEKLWEGRDADGVALARLGLSEAYIALNENLEGARDLIREVLEYYEGYSGPPVSGPVRYQIAQAKELLARLLEAEGKPGEAAEARREARSLLETLGFRPLEP
;
A
#
# COMPACT_ATOMS: atom_id res chain seq x y z
N MET A 1 -2.97 34.18 -19.54
CA MET A 1 -1.65 34.25 -18.89
C MET A 1 -1.34 35.70 -18.60
N PRO A 2 -1.07 36.10 -17.36
CA PRO A 2 -0.32 37.31 -17.06
C PRO A 2 1.10 36.99 -16.58
N GLU A 3 2.03 37.86 -16.96
CA GLU A 3 3.48 37.79 -16.75
C GLU A 3 3.89 37.90 -15.28
N ARG A 4 4.95 37.17 -14.88
CA ARG A 4 5.61 37.34 -13.58
C ARG A 4 6.63 38.47 -13.68
N ASP A 5 6.36 39.56 -12.98
CA ASP A 5 7.31 40.65 -12.78
C ASP A 5 8.46 40.19 -11.87
N ARG A 6 9.69 40.59 -12.21
CA ARG A 6 10.91 40.20 -11.50
C ARG A 6 11.35 41.32 -10.58
N GLY A 7 11.27 41.11 -9.28
CA GLY A 7 12.01 41.90 -8.30
C GLY A 7 11.44 41.79 -6.89
N GLU A 8 12.28 41.29 -5.98
CA GLU A 8 12.25 41.33 -4.50
C GLU A 8 12.30 39.92 -3.88
N GLY A 9 13.26 39.69 -2.98
CA GLY A 9 13.34 38.46 -2.19
C GLY A 9 13.16 38.74 -0.70
N PRO A 10 12.84 37.73 0.13
CA PRO A 10 11.68 36.82 0.02
C PRO A 10 10.47 37.38 0.81
N PRO A 11 9.22 37.21 0.31
CA PRO A 11 8.32 36.25 0.95
C PRO A 11 7.30 35.63 -0.04
N ASP A 12 7.62 34.45 -0.57
CA ASP A 12 6.68 33.58 -1.29
C ASP A 12 6.61 32.16 -0.67
N ASP A 13 7.32 31.93 0.44
CA ASP A 13 7.47 30.63 1.10
C ASP A 13 6.15 30.08 1.65
N GLU A 14 5.30 30.94 2.24
CA GLU A 14 4.03 30.49 2.81
C GLU A 14 2.99 30.19 1.72
N ALA A 15 2.91 31.03 0.69
CA ALA A 15 2.02 30.81 -0.45
C ALA A 15 2.47 29.58 -1.25
N THR A 16 3.77 29.43 -1.48
CA THR A 16 4.38 28.25 -2.10
C THR A 16 4.16 27.01 -1.25
N LEU A 17 4.35 27.08 0.07
CA LEU A 17 4.05 25.96 0.95
C LEU A 17 2.58 25.56 0.86
N ARG A 18 1.65 26.53 0.86
CA ARG A 18 0.22 26.25 0.64
C ARG A 18 -0.03 25.55 -0.70
N TRP A 19 0.66 25.96 -1.77
CA TRP A 19 0.59 25.29 -3.08
C TRP A 19 1.14 23.87 -3.05
N VAL A 20 2.30 23.64 -2.42
CA VAL A 20 2.86 22.29 -2.24
C VAL A 20 1.89 21.40 -1.46
N GLN A 21 1.29 21.92 -0.38
CA GLN A 21 0.30 21.17 0.40
C GLN A 21 -0.98 20.90 -0.39
N ALA A 22 -1.45 21.85 -1.20
CA ALA A 22 -2.63 21.69 -2.04
C ALA A 22 -2.40 20.62 -3.13
N LEU A 23 -1.26 20.67 -3.82
CA LEU A 23 -0.87 19.67 -4.82
C LEU A 23 -0.70 18.29 -4.18
N LYS A 24 -0.07 18.21 -2.99
CA LYS A 24 0.03 16.96 -2.24
C LYS A 24 -1.35 16.39 -1.87
N ALA A 25 -2.26 17.24 -1.38
CA ALA A 25 -3.62 16.82 -1.04
C ALA A 25 -4.40 16.36 -2.28
N GLN A 26 -4.24 17.06 -3.40
CA GLN A 26 -4.78 16.66 -4.70
C GLN A 26 -4.23 15.31 -5.16
N GLY A 27 -2.91 15.09 -5.03
CA GLY A 27 -2.25 13.83 -5.34
C GLY A 27 -2.84 12.66 -4.56
N TRP A 28 -2.97 12.80 -3.24
CA TRP A 28 -3.62 11.80 -2.39
C TRP A 28 -5.10 11.60 -2.71
N GLY A 29 -5.79 12.66 -3.15
CA GLY A 29 -7.17 12.58 -3.58
C GLY A 29 -7.34 11.74 -4.84
N TYR A 30 -6.56 12.01 -5.89
CA TYR A 30 -6.55 11.21 -7.10
C TYR A 30 -6.09 9.77 -6.85
N TYR A 31 -5.06 9.58 -6.01
CA TYR A 31 -4.59 8.26 -5.64
C TYR A 31 -5.70 7.39 -5.03
N ARG A 32 -6.42 7.93 -4.03
CA ARG A 32 -7.53 7.21 -3.39
C ARG A 32 -8.71 6.99 -4.34
N ALA A 33 -9.04 8.00 -5.14
CA ALA A 33 -10.11 7.93 -6.13
C ALA A 33 -9.87 6.83 -7.17
N ALA A 34 -8.62 6.53 -7.49
CA ALA A 34 -8.27 5.51 -8.47
C ALA A 34 -8.78 4.11 -8.12
N PHE A 35 -8.85 3.76 -6.83
CA PHE A 35 -9.35 2.44 -6.37
C PHE A 35 -10.87 2.27 -6.53
N THR A 36 -11.59 3.38 -6.77
CA THR A 36 -13.05 3.41 -6.95
C THR A 36 -13.43 3.73 -8.40
N HIS A 37 -12.72 4.65 -9.03
CA HIS A 37 -13.13 5.29 -10.28
C HIS A 37 -12.27 4.91 -11.49
N GLY A 38 -11.04 4.43 -11.27
CA GLY A 38 -10.18 3.99 -12.37
C GLY A 38 -8.71 4.34 -12.17
N ARG A 39 -7.84 3.42 -12.58
CA ARG A 39 -6.39 3.52 -12.39
C ARG A 39 -5.73 4.66 -13.18
N GLU A 40 -6.41 5.21 -14.19
CA GLU A 40 -5.95 6.38 -14.94
C GLU A 40 -5.76 7.61 -14.04
N LEU A 41 -6.47 7.69 -12.92
CA LEU A 41 -6.31 8.76 -11.94
C LEU A 41 -4.92 8.74 -11.27
N TRP A 42 -4.19 7.62 -11.32
CA TRP A 42 -2.80 7.59 -10.87
C TRP A 42 -1.88 8.50 -11.71
N GLU A 43 -2.19 8.74 -12.99
CA GLU A 43 -1.43 9.70 -13.81
C GLU A 43 -1.60 11.13 -13.27
N HIS A 44 -2.82 11.51 -12.88
CA HIS A 44 -3.10 12.80 -12.25
C HIS A 44 -2.46 12.91 -10.86
N ALA A 45 -2.45 11.82 -10.09
CA ALA A 45 -1.78 11.79 -8.80
C ALA A 45 -0.25 11.99 -8.94
N LEU A 46 0.38 11.30 -9.89
CA LEU A 46 1.81 11.45 -10.19
C LEU A 46 2.14 12.88 -10.63
N GLU A 47 1.33 13.46 -11.51
CA GLU A 47 1.55 14.83 -11.97
C GLU A 47 1.49 15.83 -10.81
N ALA A 48 0.50 15.70 -9.93
CA ALA A 48 0.37 16.56 -8.76
C ALA A 48 1.57 16.43 -7.81
N PHE A 49 2.03 15.21 -7.51
CA PHE A 49 3.22 15.01 -6.67
C PHE A 49 4.50 15.52 -7.33
N ARG A 50 4.68 15.33 -8.64
CA ARG A 50 5.86 15.84 -9.36
C ARG A 50 5.91 17.37 -9.37
N GLN A 51 4.78 18.03 -9.59
CA GLN A 51 4.69 19.49 -9.48
C GLN A 51 5.01 19.96 -8.05
N ALA A 52 4.47 19.28 -7.04
CA ALA A 52 4.77 19.58 -5.64
C ALA A 52 6.25 19.40 -5.32
N ALA A 53 6.89 18.36 -5.87
CA ALA A 53 8.30 18.05 -5.64
C ALA A 53 9.21 19.07 -6.33
N ALA A 54 8.89 19.44 -7.57
CA ALA A 54 9.60 20.49 -8.31
C ALA A 54 9.56 21.81 -7.53
N LEU A 55 8.36 22.23 -7.10
CA LEU A 55 8.17 23.46 -6.35
C LEU A 55 8.90 23.45 -4.99
N ALA A 56 8.85 22.34 -4.26
CA ALA A 56 9.57 22.19 -2.99
C ALA A 56 11.10 22.24 -3.19
N ARG A 57 11.63 21.66 -4.28
CA ARG A 57 13.05 21.73 -4.63
C ARG A 57 13.48 23.13 -5.06
N GLU A 58 12.69 23.80 -5.91
CA GLU A 58 12.95 25.16 -6.38
C GLU A 58 13.02 26.17 -5.23
N THR A 59 12.19 25.99 -4.20
CA THR A 59 12.14 26.86 -3.02
C THR A 59 13.04 26.40 -1.87
N GLY A 60 13.76 25.29 -2.03
CA GLY A 60 14.61 24.73 -0.97
C GLY A 60 13.83 24.23 0.25
N ASN A 61 12.51 24.03 0.15
CA ASN A 61 11.66 23.58 1.26
C ASN A 61 11.76 22.06 1.44
N GLN A 62 12.86 21.63 2.06
CA GLN A 62 13.16 20.22 2.33
C GLN A 62 12.08 19.53 3.19
N ARG A 63 11.46 20.23 4.14
CA ARG A 63 10.43 19.64 5.00
C ARG A 63 9.15 19.33 4.22
N ALA A 64 8.76 20.19 3.28
CA ALA A 64 7.63 19.93 2.41
C ALA A 64 7.91 18.80 1.41
N LEU A 65 9.16 18.64 0.99
CA LEU A 65 9.59 17.59 0.06
C LEU A 65 9.39 16.19 0.62
N VAL A 66 9.67 15.94 1.92
CA VAL A 66 9.52 14.62 2.58
C VAL A 66 8.17 13.96 2.25
N GLY A 67 7.05 14.60 2.60
CA GLY A 67 5.73 14.01 2.39
C GLY A 67 5.28 13.96 0.94
N VAL A 68 5.97 14.67 0.03
CA VAL A 68 5.71 14.61 -1.40
C VAL A 68 6.42 13.41 -2.03
N LEU A 69 7.66 13.12 -1.62
CA LEU A 69 8.42 11.95 -2.07
C LEU A 69 7.66 10.65 -1.76
N SER A 70 7.14 10.52 -0.55
CA SER A 70 6.31 9.38 -0.13
C SER A 70 5.07 9.19 -1.01
N GLY A 71 4.38 10.30 -1.31
CA GLY A 71 3.21 10.29 -2.18
C GLY A 71 3.54 9.84 -3.61
N GLU A 72 4.57 10.42 -4.23
CA GLU A 72 5.02 10.01 -5.58
C GLU A 72 5.42 8.53 -5.61
N ALA A 73 6.20 8.08 -4.63
CA ALA A 73 6.65 6.69 -4.51
C ALA A 73 5.47 5.72 -4.34
N THR A 74 4.46 6.07 -3.53
CA THR A 74 3.26 5.27 -3.33
C THR A 74 2.47 5.06 -4.63
N VAL A 75 2.31 6.12 -5.43
CA VAL A 75 1.60 6.01 -6.71
C VAL A 75 2.42 5.19 -7.71
N LEU A 76 3.72 5.44 -7.82
CA LEU A 76 4.62 4.66 -8.68
C LEU A 76 4.57 3.17 -8.36
N ARG A 77 4.64 2.82 -7.08
CA ARG A 77 4.51 1.43 -6.60
C ARG A 77 3.20 0.79 -7.09
N SER A 78 2.09 1.54 -7.01
CA SER A 78 0.77 1.06 -7.40
C SER A 78 0.60 0.82 -8.91
N THR A 79 1.44 1.44 -9.76
CA THR A 79 1.41 1.18 -11.21
C THR A 79 1.79 -0.26 -11.57
N GLY A 80 2.56 -0.93 -10.71
CA GLY A 80 2.92 -2.34 -10.84
C GLY A 80 4.03 -2.66 -11.85
N THR A 81 4.67 -1.66 -12.47
CA THR A 81 5.83 -1.91 -13.34
C THR A 81 7.12 -1.96 -12.55
N LYS A 82 8.02 -2.87 -12.89
CA LYS A 82 9.31 -3.05 -12.20
C LYS A 82 10.10 -1.75 -12.12
N GLU A 83 10.17 -0.99 -13.21
CA GLU A 83 10.89 0.28 -13.29
C GLU A 83 10.27 1.34 -12.38
N ALA A 84 8.95 1.42 -12.31
CA ALA A 84 8.26 2.34 -11.42
C ALA A 84 8.47 1.96 -9.95
N ILE A 85 8.44 0.67 -9.61
CA ILE A 85 8.68 0.21 -8.25
C ILE A 85 10.15 0.48 -7.84
N ARG A 86 11.14 0.24 -8.72
CA ARG A 86 12.54 0.61 -8.45
C ARG A 86 12.70 2.12 -8.24
N ARG A 87 11.96 2.93 -8.99
CA ARG A 87 11.93 4.38 -8.77
C ARG A 87 11.30 4.74 -7.42
N ALA A 88 10.25 4.06 -7.01
CA ALA A 88 9.63 4.24 -5.69
C ALA A 88 10.62 3.92 -4.56
N VAL A 89 11.38 2.82 -4.67
CA VAL A 89 12.47 2.47 -3.72
C VAL A 89 13.45 3.64 -3.57
N ALA A 90 13.96 4.18 -4.69
CA ALA A 90 14.90 5.30 -4.65
C ALA A 90 14.31 6.58 -4.00
N LEU A 91 13.00 6.84 -4.19
CA LEU A 91 12.33 7.98 -3.59
C LEU A 91 12.12 7.81 -2.08
N TYR A 92 11.79 6.60 -1.60
CA TYR A 92 11.72 6.32 -0.17
C TYR A 92 13.11 6.38 0.49
N GLU A 93 14.15 5.91 -0.19
CA GLU A 93 15.54 6.07 0.30
C GLU A 93 15.93 7.57 0.39
N GLU A 94 15.55 8.38 -0.60
CA GLU A 94 15.72 9.85 -0.57
C GLU A 94 14.96 10.48 0.60
N GLU A 95 13.70 10.07 0.82
CA GLU A 95 12.87 10.54 1.93
C GLU A 95 13.51 10.20 3.29
N ILE A 96 13.94 8.96 3.50
CA ILE A 96 14.58 8.52 4.75
C ILE A 96 15.87 9.30 5.01
N ALA A 97 16.70 9.51 4.00
CA ALA A 97 17.92 10.30 4.12
C ALA A 97 17.61 11.76 4.49
N LEU A 98 16.55 12.32 3.91
CA LEU A 98 16.11 13.68 4.19
C LEU A 98 15.55 13.81 5.61
N LEU A 99 14.72 12.87 6.05
CA LEU A 99 14.20 12.80 7.42
C LEU A 99 15.32 12.77 8.47
N LYS A 100 16.36 11.95 8.23
CA LYS A 100 17.55 11.89 9.10
C LYS A 100 18.32 13.21 9.09
N THR A 101 18.49 13.84 7.93
CA THR A 101 19.18 15.14 7.81
C THR A 101 18.44 16.27 8.53
N LEU A 102 17.11 16.22 8.54
CA LEU A 102 16.24 17.23 9.16
C LEU A 102 15.99 17.01 10.66
N GLY A 103 16.50 15.94 11.26
CA GLY A 103 16.20 15.59 12.66
C GLY A 103 14.73 15.24 12.88
N LEU A 104 14.12 14.54 11.92
CA LEU A 104 12.72 14.10 11.93
C LEU A 104 12.61 12.59 12.16
N GLU A 105 13.39 12.06 13.10
CA GLU A 105 13.54 10.61 13.34
C GLU A 105 12.23 9.90 13.65
N LYS A 106 11.24 10.62 14.21
CA LYS A 106 9.90 10.06 14.50
C LYS A 106 9.13 9.61 13.26
N GLN A 107 9.45 10.14 12.07
CA GLN A 107 8.79 9.80 10.80
C GLN A 107 9.53 8.71 10.02
N VAL A 108 10.78 8.41 10.38
CA VAL A 108 11.60 7.39 9.70
C VAL A 108 10.95 5.99 9.74
N PRO A 109 10.32 5.54 10.84
CA PRO A 109 9.70 4.21 10.90
C PRO A 109 8.61 4.01 9.84
N GLU A 110 7.73 5.00 9.62
CA GLU A 110 6.68 4.93 8.60
C GLU A 110 7.28 4.85 7.19
N ALA A 111 8.30 5.67 6.90
CA ALA A 111 9.01 5.64 5.61
C ALA A 111 9.72 4.30 5.36
N LEU A 112 10.25 3.65 6.40
CA LEU A 112 10.84 2.31 6.32
C LEU A 112 9.77 1.24 6.00
N VAL A 113 8.57 1.33 6.57
CA VAL A 113 7.46 0.43 6.20
C VAL A 113 7.10 0.60 4.72
N ASN A 114 7.00 1.85 4.25
CA ASN A 114 6.70 2.13 2.85
C ASN A 114 7.80 1.61 1.89
N LEU A 115 9.06 1.72 2.29
CA LEU A 115 10.18 1.11 1.58
C LEU A 115 10.06 -0.44 1.53
N ALA A 116 9.67 -1.06 2.65
CA ALA A 116 9.46 -2.51 2.70
C ALA A 116 8.31 -2.97 1.78
N LEU A 117 7.22 -2.21 1.70
CA LEU A 117 6.14 -2.46 0.73
C LEU A 117 6.64 -2.39 -0.72
N ALA A 118 7.55 -1.47 -1.04
CA ALA A 118 8.15 -1.40 -2.37
C ALA A 118 9.06 -2.60 -2.66
N TYR A 119 9.83 -3.09 -1.68
CA TYR A 119 10.62 -4.32 -1.84
C TYR A 119 9.74 -5.57 -2.01
N ARG A 120 8.62 -5.66 -1.28
CA ARG A 120 7.61 -6.72 -1.49
C ARG A 120 7.09 -6.71 -2.92
N ASP A 121 6.75 -5.53 -3.45
CA ASP A 121 6.22 -5.40 -4.81
C ASP A 121 7.26 -5.75 -5.87
N LEU A 122 8.53 -5.39 -5.66
CA LEU A 122 9.63 -5.86 -6.53
C LEU A 122 9.70 -7.38 -6.56
N ALA A 123 9.74 -8.03 -5.40
CA ALA A 123 9.80 -9.48 -5.31
C ALA A 123 8.59 -10.20 -5.93
N THR A 124 7.45 -9.50 -6.03
CA THR A 124 6.21 -10.04 -6.61
C THR A 124 6.14 -9.84 -8.13
N VAL A 125 6.71 -8.75 -8.67
CA VAL A 125 6.59 -8.43 -10.11
C VAL A 125 7.50 -9.28 -10.99
N GLU A 126 8.65 -9.73 -10.48
CA GLU A 126 9.60 -10.55 -11.23
C GLU A 126 10.41 -11.46 -10.31
N ALA A 127 10.55 -12.75 -10.66
CA ALA A 127 11.26 -13.72 -9.81
C ALA A 127 12.73 -13.35 -9.53
N ALA A 128 13.39 -12.63 -10.44
CA ALA A 128 14.77 -12.17 -10.25
C ALA A 128 14.92 -11.16 -9.11
N GLU A 129 13.82 -10.51 -8.71
CA GLU A 129 13.79 -9.52 -7.62
C GLU A 129 13.45 -10.16 -6.26
N ALA A 130 13.26 -11.48 -6.17
CA ALA A 130 13.00 -12.19 -4.92
C ALA A 130 13.97 -11.82 -3.76
N PRO A 131 15.29 -11.58 -3.99
CA PRO A 131 16.20 -11.13 -2.92
C PRO A 131 15.81 -9.80 -2.26
N ALA A 132 14.93 -8.98 -2.86
CA ALA A 132 14.44 -7.75 -2.25
C ALA A 132 13.68 -8.00 -0.94
N ILE A 133 13.11 -9.19 -0.74
CA ILE A 133 12.37 -9.57 0.47
C ILE A 133 13.25 -9.39 1.72
N GLU A 134 14.53 -9.77 1.66
CA GLU A 134 15.45 -9.65 2.80
C GLU A 134 15.57 -8.19 3.27
N LYS A 135 15.67 -7.25 2.31
CA LYS A 135 15.70 -5.82 2.59
C LYS A 135 14.37 -5.32 3.15
N GLY A 136 13.25 -5.84 2.66
CA GLY A 136 11.91 -5.52 3.20
C GLY A 136 11.76 -5.96 4.65
N ILE A 137 12.26 -7.15 5.01
CA ILE A 137 12.25 -7.67 6.38
C ILE A 137 13.15 -6.81 7.29
N GLU A 138 14.33 -6.42 6.82
CA GLU A 138 15.24 -5.55 7.57
C GLU A 138 14.59 -4.18 7.86
N ALA A 139 14.02 -3.54 6.84
CA ALA A 139 13.33 -2.26 6.99
C ALA A 139 12.14 -2.36 7.96
N CYS A 140 11.32 -3.42 7.87
CA CYS A 140 10.22 -3.64 8.83
C CYS A 140 10.74 -3.89 10.26
N ARG A 141 11.86 -4.59 10.42
CA ARG A 141 12.46 -4.84 11.74
C ARG A 141 12.90 -3.54 12.39
N GLU A 142 13.61 -2.67 11.65
CA GLU A 142 14.02 -1.35 12.13
C GLU A 142 12.79 -0.48 12.47
N ALA A 143 11.78 -0.48 11.59
CA ALA A 143 10.52 0.26 11.83
C ALA A 143 9.80 -0.20 13.09
N LEU A 144 9.61 -1.52 13.27
CA LEU A 144 8.96 -2.11 14.44
C LEU A 144 9.71 -1.80 15.74
N GLU A 145 11.04 -1.89 15.72
CA GLU A 145 11.85 -1.61 16.91
C GLU A 145 11.72 -0.14 17.31
N SER A 146 11.80 0.77 16.35
CA SER A 146 11.67 2.21 16.59
C SER A 146 10.26 2.59 17.04
N ALA A 147 9.22 2.07 16.37
CA ALA A 147 7.82 2.33 16.70
C ALA A 147 7.45 1.80 18.10
N LYS A 148 8.01 0.66 18.52
CA LYS A 148 7.86 0.16 19.91
C LYS A 148 8.51 1.09 20.93
N LYS A 149 9.72 1.59 20.66
CA LYS A 149 10.40 2.56 21.56
C LYS A 149 9.63 3.87 21.67
N ALA A 150 8.93 4.27 20.61
CA ALA A 150 8.16 5.50 20.54
C ALA A 150 6.70 5.36 21.04
N ASP A 151 6.26 4.14 21.41
CA ASP A 151 4.85 3.81 21.69
C ASP A 151 3.90 4.28 20.57
N ASP A 152 4.29 3.99 19.32
CA ASP A 152 3.51 4.29 18.13
C ASP A 152 2.79 3.03 17.63
N PRO A 153 1.53 2.79 18.05
CA PRO A 153 0.78 1.61 17.67
C PRO A 153 0.39 1.58 16.18
N GLU A 154 0.29 2.75 15.53
CA GLU A 154 -0.09 2.85 14.12
C GLU A 154 1.03 2.31 13.23
N THR A 155 2.25 2.81 13.41
CA THR A 155 3.40 2.28 12.67
C THR A 155 3.71 0.83 13.04
N GLN A 156 3.45 0.43 14.29
CA GLN A 156 3.56 -0.98 14.68
C GLN A 156 2.59 -1.88 13.90
N ALA A 157 1.35 -1.43 13.69
CA ALA A 157 0.34 -2.17 12.94
C ALA A 157 0.70 -2.27 11.46
N LEU A 158 1.06 -1.14 10.84
CA LEU A 158 1.52 -1.07 9.44
C LEU A 158 2.72 -1.99 9.19
N ALA A 159 3.73 -1.94 10.07
CA ALA A 159 4.91 -2.77 9.95
C ALA A 159 4.59 -4.25 10.16
N ALA A 160 3.74 -4.59 11.13
CA ALA A 160 3.30 -5.98 11.33
C ALA A 160 2.55 -6.50 10.09
N CYS A 161 1.59 -5.75 9.56
CA CYS A 161 0.87 -6.12 8.34
C CYS A 161 1.82 -6.33 7.16
N THR A 162 2.81 -5.45 7.00
CA THR A 162 3.82 -5.55 5.93
C THR A 162 4.73 -6.78 6.08
N VAL A 163 5.11 -7.15 7.31
CA VAL A 163 5.81 -8.42 7.55
C VAL A 163 4.92 -9.61 7.18
N GLY A 164 3.61 -9.52 7.49
CA GLY A 164 2.62 -10.51 7.05
C GLY A 164 2.63 -10.71 5.54
N ASP A 165 2.60 -9.60 4.78
CA ASP A 165 2.67 -9.64 3.32
C ASP A 165 3.97 -10.27 2.81
N LEU A 166 5.12 -9.88 3.38
CA LEU A 166 6.43 -10.44 3.02
C LEU A 166 6.47 -11.95 3.29
N CYS A 167 5.88 -12.40 4.40
CA CYS A 167 5.73 -13.83 4.70
C CYS A 167 4.85 -14.55 3.68
N LEU A 168 3.76 -13.94 3.20
CA LEU A 168 2.96 -14.53 2.11
C LEU A 168 3.78 -14.64 0.82
N VAL A 169 4.60 -13.64 0.48
CA VAL A 169 5.46 -13.71 -0.71
C VAL A 169 6.50 -14.83 -0.56
N MET A 170 7.18 -14.93 0.60
CA MET A 170 8.11 -16.04 0.87
C MET A 170 7.42 -17.41 0.73
N ALA A 171 6.22 -17.57 1.29
CA ALA A 171 5.45 -18.80 1.17
C ALA A 171 5.09 -19.18 -0.29
N ARG A 172 4.96 -18.20 -1.19
CA ARG A 172 4.72 -18.43 -2.63
C ARG A 172 5.99 -18.78 -3.39
N LEU A 173 7.14 -18.23 -2.98
CA LEU A 173 8.44 -18.47 -3.63
C LEU A 173 9.12 -19.76 -3.16
N ASP A 174 8.87 -20.19 -1.93
CA ASP A 174 9.51 -21.35 -1.35
C ASP A 174 8.92 -22.68 -1.84
N LEU A 175 9.83 -23.58 -2.24
CA LEU A 175 9.52 -24.97 -2.58
C LEU A 175 9.35 -25.79 -1.30
N ALA A 176 8.16 -25.68 -0.70
CA ALA A 176 7.57 -26.49 0.37
C ALA A 176 8.23 -26.50 1.77
N GLU A 177 9.56 -26.46 1.92
CA GLU A 177 10.22 -26.72 3.22
C GLU A 177 9.82 -25.72 4.33
N PHE A 178 9.74 -24.42 4.01
CA PHE A 178 9.40 -23.36 4.96
C PHE A 178 8.03 -22.71 4.70
N ARG A 179 7.31 -23.15 3.68
CA ARG A 179 6.04 -22.55 3.26
C ARG A 179 5.03 -22.46 4.41
N GLU A 180 4.83 -23.56 5.14
CA GLU A 180 3.89 -23.60 6.27
C GLU A 180 4.30 -22.63 7.39
N GLN A 181 5.61 -22.56 7.69
CA GLN A 181 6.14 -21.64 8.70
C GLN A 181 5.91 -20.19 8.29
N HIS A 182 6.13 -19.85 7.02
CA HIS A 182 5.87 -18.52 6.50
C HIS A 182 4.38 -18.15 6.56
N LEU A 183 3.47 -19.06 6.21
CA LEU A 183 2.03 -18.81 6.31
C LEU A 183 1.59 -18.62 7.78
N LYS A 184 2.09 -19.44 8.70
CA LYS A 184 1.82 -19.28 10.14
C LYS A 184 2.39 -17.97 10.70
N ALA A 185 3.57 -17.57 10.26
CA ALA A 185 4.14 -16.27 10.60
C ALA A 185 3.27 -15.13 10.05
N ALA A 186 2.82 -15.22 8.80
CA ALA A 186 1.93 -14.23 8.20
C ALA A 186 0.67 -14.04 9.04
N MET A 187 0.02 -15.13 9.44
CA MET A 187 -1.16 -15.08 10.30
C MET A 187 -0.90 -14.40 11.64
N ALA A 188 0.22 -14.71 12.29
CA ALA A 188 0.57 -14.10 13.56
C ALA A 188 0.75 -12.57 13.44
N PHE A 189 1.39 -12.13 12.36
CA PHE A 189 1.63 -10.72 12.10
C PHE A 189 0.36 -9.95 11.69
N TYR A 190 -0.50 -10.52 10.84
CA TYR A 190 -1.79 -9.90 10.54
C TYR A 190 -2.69 -9.84 11.77
N GLY A 191 -2.74 -10.88 12.59
CA GLY A 191 -3.50 -10.86 13.84
C GLY A 191 -2.95 -9.86 14.87
N GLN A 192 -1.64 -9.57 14.83
CA GLN A 192 -1.06 -8.46 15.59
C GLN A 192 -1.49 -7.10 15.04
N ALA A 193 -1.44 -6.92 13.72
CA ALA A 193 -1.84 -5.68 13.06
C ALA A 193 -3.32 -5.36 13.29
N GLU A 194 -4.21 -6.35 13.11
CA GLU A 194 -5.64 -6.22 13.38
C GLU A 194 -5.92 -5.73 14.80
N LYS A 195 -5.28 -6.33 15.82
CA LYS A 195 -5.44 -5.92 17.23
C LYS A 195 -4.95 -4.51 17.51
N LEU A 196 -3.91 -4.07 16.82
CA LEU A 196 -3.36 -2.72 16.99
C LEU A 196 -4.28 -1.67 16.34
N TRP A 197 -4.90 -2.00 15.21
CA TRP A 197 -5.86 -1.15 14.52
C TRP A 197 -7.29 -1.22 15.06
N GLU A 198 -7.63 -2.24 15.84
CA GLU A 198 -8.98 -2.43 16.37
C GLU A 198 -9.48 -1.20 17.12
N GLY A 199 -10.62 -0.65 16.67
CA GLY A 199 -11.22 0.57 17.19
C GLY A 199 -10.50 1.88 16.82
N ARG A 200 -9.45 1.83 15.98
CA ARG A 200 -8.65 2.98 15.56
C ARG A 200 -8.67 3.21 14.05
N ASP A 201 -8.50 2.14 13.28
CA ASP A 201 -8.46 2.18 11.82
C ASP A 201 -9.22 0.97 11.24
N ALA A 202 -10.43 1.23 10.75
CA ALA A 202 -11.26 0.21 10.13
C ALA A 202 -10.70 -0.27 8.78
N ASP A 203 -9.98 0.58 8.04
CA ASP A 203 -9.36 0.21 6.77
C ASP A 203 -8.18 -0.73 7.02
N GLY A 204 -7.32 -0.38 7.97
CA GLY A 204 -6.23 -1.25 8.44
C GLY A 204 -6.73 -2.62 8.91
N VAL A 205 -7.82 -2.65 9.69
CA VAL A 205 -8.47 -3.92 10.09
C VAL A 205 -8.92 -4.73 8.87
N ALA A 206 -9.59 -4.11 7.90
CA ALA A 206 -10.04 -4.81 6.69
C ALA A 206 -8.85 -5.35 5.85
N LEU A 207 -7.76 -4.60 5.73
CA LEU A 207 -6.54 -5.05 5.06
C LEU A 207 -5.88 -6.24 5.77
N ALA A 208 -5.75 -6.20 7.10
CA ALA A 208 -5.22 -7.32 7.88
C ALA A 208 -6.07 -8.59 7.71
N ARG A 209 -7.39 -8.44 7.64
CA ARG A 209 -8.33 -9.55 7.44
C ARG A 209 -8.27 -10.16 6.05
N LEU A 210 -8.00 -9.37 5.01
CA LEU A 210 -7.68 -9.88 3.67
C LEU A 210 -6.45 -10.81 3.74
N GLY A 211 -5.37 -10.34 4.39
CA GLY A 211 -4.15 -11.12 4.57
C GLY A 211 -4.33 -12.40 5.39
N LEU A 212 -5.08 -12.33 6.50
CA LEU A 212 -5.45 -13.50 7.30
C LEU A 212 -6.23 -14.52 6.50
N SER A 213 -7.23 -14.07 5.74
CA SER A 213 -8.06 -14.93 4.89
C SER A 213 -7.21 -15.65 3.85
N GLU A 214 -6.28 -14.93 3.21
CA GLU A 214 -5.36 -15.55 2.25
C GLU A 214 -4.47 -16.61 2.90
N ALA A 215 -3.93 -16.34 4.09
CA ALA A 215 -3.09 -17.30 4.79
C ALA A 215 -3.86 -18.56 5.22
N TYR A 216 -5.09 -18.41 5.73
CA TYR A 216 -5.99 -19.52 6.06
C TYR A 216 -6.29 -20.41 4.84
N ILE A 217 -6.67 -19.78 3.72
CA ILE A 217 -6.94 -20.49 2.47
C ILE A 217 -5.68 -21.22 1.97
N ALA A 218 -4.51 -20.56 2.02
CA ALA A 218 -3.25 -21.13 1.54
C ALA A 218 -2.76 -22.32 2.38
N LEU A 219 -3.12 -22.37 3.68
CA LEU A 219 -2.88 -23.51 4.58
C LEU A 219 -3.97 -24.58 4.50
N ASN A 220 -5.11 -24.27 3.88
CA ASN A 220 -6.32 -25.09 3.95
C ASN A 220 -6.77 -25.33 5.41
N GLU A 221 -6.62 -24.31 6.25
CA GLU A 221 -6.96 -24.32 7.68
C GLU A 221 -7.99 -23.22 7.97
N ASN A 222 -8.96 -23.49 8.85
CA ASN A 222 -9.99 -22.52 9.27
C ASN A 222 -10.72 -21.81 8.10
N LEU A 223 -11.18 -22.60 7.11
CA LEU A 223 -11.91 -22.08 5.94
C LEU A 223 -13.20 -21.32 6.32
N GLU A 224 -13.86 -21.73 7.40
CA GLU A 224 -15.03 -21.02 7.95
C GLU A 224 -14.64 -19.62 8.46
N GLY A 225 -13.55 -19.50 9.23
CA GLY A 225 -13.04 -18.19 9.63
C GLY A 225 -12.62 -17.33 8.45
N ALA A 226 -11.96 -17.90 7.43
CA ALA A 226 -11.62 -17.17 6.21
C ALA A 226 -12.87 -16.64 5.50
N ARG A 227 -13.97 -17.42 5.48
CA ARG A 227 -15.26 -17.00 4.92
C ARG A 227 -15.84 -15.79 5.66
N ASP A 228 -15.85 -15.84 6.98
CA ASP A 228 -16.39 -14.75 7.81
C ASP A 228 -15.58 -13.47 7.62
N LEU A 229 -14.25 -13.57 7.63
CA LEU A 229 -13.36 -12.43 7.38
C LEU A 229 -13.59 -11.82 5.99
N ILE A 230 -13.68 -12.64 4.93
CA ILE A 230 -13.94 -12.15 3.56
C ILE A 230 -15.30 -11.44 3.49
N ARG A 231 -16.34 -11.97 4.15
CA ARG A 231 -17.66 -11.31 4.20
C ARG A 231 -17.54 -9.93 4.86
N GLU A 232 -16.88 -9.83 6.01
CA GLU A 232 -16.72 -8.55 6.71
C GLU A 232 -15.93 -7.53 5.89
N VAL A 233 -14.90 -7.99 5.18
CA VAL A 233 -14.15 -7.14 4.23
C VAL A 233 -15.03 -6.65 3.08
N LEU A 234 -15.86 -7.52 2.49
CA LEU A 234 -16.78 -7.14 1.42
C LEU A 234 -17.80 -6.11 1.93
N GLU A 235 -18.42 -6.35 3.08
CA GLU A 235 -19.37 -5.41 3.69
C GLU A 235 -18.73 -4.03 3.92
N TYR A 236 -17.50 -4.00 4.43
CA TYR A 236 -16.76 -2.76 4.65
C TYR A 236 -16.48 -2.00 3.36
N TYR A 237 -15.90 -2.67 2.34
CA TYR A 237 -15.51 -1.99 1.11
C TYR A 237 -16.67 -1.70 0.17
N GLU A 238 -17.78 -2.45 0.21
CA GLU A 238 -19.01 -2.15 -0.52
C GLU A 238 -19.74 -0.94 0.10
N GLY A 239 -19.72 -0.83 1.43
CA GLY A 239 -20.30 0.28 2.19
C GLY A 239 -19.37 1.48 2.41
N TYR A 240 -18.18 1.48 1.80
CA TYR A 240 -17.14 2.46 2.13
C TYR A 240 -17.57 3.91 1.86
N SER A 241 -17.34 4.77 2.85
CA SER A 241 -17.60 6.20 2.77
C SER A 241 -16.51 6.98 3.52
N GLY A 242 -15.33 7.10 2.91
CA GLY A 242 -14.17 7.79 3.48
C GLY A 242 -13.73 8.97 2.61
N PRO A 243 -13.41 10.15 3.18
CA PRO A 243 -12.94 11.28 2.38
C PRO A 243 -11.63 10.92 1.63
N PRO A 244 -11.46 11.35 0.36
CA PRO A 244 -12.34 12.20 -0.44
C PRO A 244 -13.31 11.43 -1.35
N VAL A 245 -13.46 10.11 -1.17
CA VAL A 245 -14.15 9.24 -2.12
C VAL A 245 -15.29 8.50 -1.44
N SER A 246 -16.51 8.76 -1.88
CA SER A 246 -17.68 8.00 -1.42
C SER A 246 -18.01 6.91 -2.42
N GLY A 247 -18.23 5.69 -1.93
CA GLY A 247 -18.67 4.56 -2.74
C GLY A 247 -17.76 3.34 -2.64
N PRO A 248 -18.15 2.24 -3.31
CA PRO A 248 -17.50 0.96 -3.16
C PRO A 248 -16.05 0.97 -3.65
N VAL A 249 -15.11 0.52 -2.82
CA VAL A 249 -13.70 0.45 -3.18
C VAL A 249 -13.45 -0.79 -4.03
N ARG A 250 -13.73 -0.66 -5.33
CA ARG A 250 -13.80 -1.76 -6.31
C ARG A 250 -12.53 -2.61 -6.35
N TYR A 251 -11.37 -2.02 -6.12
CA TYR A 251 -10.09 -2.75 -6.14
C TYR A 251 -10.02 -3.79 -5.01
N GLN A 252 -10.29 -3.39 -3.76
CA GLN A 252 -10.30 -4.29 -2.61
C GLN A 252 -11.47 -5.28 -2.67
N ILE A 253 -12.63 -4.88 -3.18
CA ILE A 253 -13.75 -5.81 -3.44
C ILE A 253 -13.31 -6.89 -4.43
N ALA A 254 -12.59 -6.54 -5.49
CA ALA A 254 -12.08 -7.52 -6.45
C ALA A 254 -11.08 -8.49 -5.81
N GLN A 255 -10.19 -8.00 -4.94
CA GLN A 255 -9.26 -8.85 -4.19
C GLN A 255 -10.00 -9.82 -3.25
N ALA A 256 -10.99 -9.33 -2.50
CA ALA A 256 -11.82 -10.15 -1.62
C ALA A 256 -12.59 -11.22 -2.40
N LYS A 257 -13.12 -10.88 -3.59
CA LYS A 257 -13.82 -11.84 -4.47
C LYS A 257 -12.88 -12.89 -5.08
N GLU A 258 -11.63 -12.54 -5.39
CA GLU A 258 -10.63 -13.53 -5.81
C GLU A 258 -10.25 -14.48 -4.66
N LEU A 259 -10.13 -13.99 -3.42
CA LEU A 259 -9.97 -14.85 -2.25
C LEU A 259 -11.19 -15.75 -2.02
N LEU A 260 -12.40 -15.22 -2.19
CA LEU A 260 -13.63 -16.01 -2.14
C LEU A 260 -13.64 -17.13 -3.19
N ALA A 261 -13.16 -16.84 -4.41
CA ALA A 261 -13.04 -17.86 -5.46
C ALA A 261 -12.10 -19.00 -5.05
N ARG A 262 -10.92 -18.67 -4.50
CA ARG A 262 -9.95 -19.68 -4.01
C ARG A 262 -10.50 -20.49 -2.83
N LEU A 263 -11.23 -19.84 -1.92
CA LEU A 263 -11.92 -20.50 -0.82
C LEU A 263 -12.97 -21.50 -1.33
N LEU A 264 -13.80 -21.08 -2.29
CA LEU A 264 -14.83 -21.94 -2.90
C LEU A 264 -14.22 -23.12 -3.66
N GLU A 265 -13.05 -22.95 -4.26
CA GLU A 265 -12.27 -24.06 -4.85
C GLU A 265 -11.82 -25.06 -3.79
N ALA A 266 -11.26 -24.58 -2.67
CA ALA A 266 -10.87 -25.43 -1.55
C ALA A 266 -12.06 -26.21 -0.96
N GLU A 267 -13.27 -25.65 -1.01
CA GLU A 267 -14.52 -26.30 -0.59
C GLU A 267 -15.15 -27.22 -1.65
N GLY A 268 -14.57 -27.33 -2.85
CA GLY A 268 -15.13 -28.16 -3.93
C GLY A 268 -16.36 -27.57 -4.61
N LYS A 269 -16.50 -26.23 -4.65
CA LYS A 269 -17.59 -25.48 -5.31
C LYS A 269 -17.07 -24.71 -6.55
N PRO A 270 -16.59 -25.38 -7.60
CA PRO A 270 -15.93 -24.72 -8.74
C PRO A 270 -16.86 -23.80 -9.55
N GLY A 271 -18.17 -24.07 -9.57
CA GLY A 271 -19.14 -23.22 -10.26
C GLY A 271 -19.30 -21.84 -9.61
N GLU A 272 -19.44 -21.82 -8.28
CA GLU A 272 -19.50 -20.58 -7.49
C GLU A 272 -18.15 -19.85 -7.52
N ALA A 273 -17.04 -20.59 -7.44
CA ALA A 273 -15.70 -20.02 -7.56
C ALA A 273 -15.49 -19.29 -8.90
N ALA A 274 -15.94 -19.90 -10.01
CA ALA A 274 -15.84 -19.30 -11.33
C ALA A 274 -16.67 -18.00 -11.44
N GLU A 275 -17.82 -17.91 -10.77
CA GLU A 275 -18.60 -16.67 -10.73
C GLU A 275 -17.91 -15.59 -9.91
N ALA A 276 -17.45 -15.90 -8.69
CA ALA A 276 -16.71 -14.95 -7.87
C ALA A 276 -15.48 -14.38 -8.60
N ARG A 277 -14.76 -15.22 -9.34
CA ARG A 277 -13.61 -14.81 -10.15
C ARG A 277 -14.00 -13.96 -11.37
N ARG A 278 -15.15 -14.22 -11.99
CA ARG A 278 -15.69 -13.37 -13.07
C ARG A 278 -16.03 -11.98 -12.54
N GLU A 279 -16.69 -11.90 -11.40
CA GLU A 279 -17.02 -10.62 -10.75
C GLU A 279 -15.76 -9.83 -10.37
N ALA A 280 -14.77 -10.50 -9.76
CA ALA A 280 -13.47 -9.89 -9.44
C ALA A 280 -12.79 -9.30 -10.68
N ARG A 281 -12.76 -10.07 -11.77
CA ARG A 281 -12.21 -9.61 -13.05
C ARG A 281 -12.98 -8.42 -13.61
N SER A 282 -14.31 -8.48 -13.61
CA SER A 282 -15.15 -7.40 -14.12
C SER A 282 -14.90 -6.09 -13.37
N LEU A 283 -14.77 -6.14 -12.04
CA LEU A 283 -14.42 -4.97 -11.22
C LEU A 283 -13.06 -4.38 -11.61
N LEU A 284 -12.03 -5.23 -11.77
CA LEU A 284 -10.70 -4.80 -12.21
C LEU A 284 -10.72 -4.20 -13.62
N GLU A 285 -11.49 -4.77 -14.56
CA GLU A 285 -11.68 -4.23 -15.90
C GLU A 285 -12.34 -2.85 -15.87
N THR A 286 -13.34 -2.63 -15.00
CA THR A 286 -13.96 -1.30 -14.82
C THR A 286 -12.99 -0.26 -14.27
N LEU A 287 -11.94 -0.70 -13.59
CA LEU A 287 -10.86 0.16 -13.10
C LEU A 287 -9.72 0.32 -14.12
N GLY A 288 -9.84 -0.26 -15.31
CA GLY A 288 -8.82 -0.17 -16.37
C GLY A 288 -7.65 -1.15 -16.22
N PHE A 289 -7.73 -2.14 -15.32
CA PHE A 289 -6.78 -3.25 -15.33
C PHE A 289 -7.11 -4.21 -16.47
N ARG A 290 -6.12 -4.57 -17.27
CA ARG A 290 -6.27 -5.58 -18.31
C ARG A 290 -5.78 -6.92 -17.76
N PRO A 291 -6.52 -8.03 -17.97
CA PRO A 291 -5.97 -9.35 -17.68
C PRO A 291 -4.71 -9.57 -18.51
N LEU A 292 -3.70 -10.23 -17.92
CA LEU A 292 -2.63 -10.81 -18.71
C LEU A 292 -3.29 -11.81 -19.67
N GLU A 293 -3.08 -11.62 -20.97
CA GLU A 293 -3.51 -12.62 -21.96
C GLU A 293 -2.85 -13.96 -21.60
N PRO A 294 -3.60 -15.08 -21.68
CA PRO A 294 -3.11 -16.40 -21.28
C PRO A 294 -1.91 -16.87 -22.11
#